data_AF-A0A961LYW1-F1
#
_entry.id   AF-A0A961LYW1-F1
#
_cell.length_a   1.000
_cell.length_b   1.000
_cell.length_c   1.000
_cell.angle_alpha   90.00
_cell.angle_beta   90.00
_cell.angle_gamma   90.00
#
_symmetry.space_group_name_H-M   'P 1'
#
loop_
_entity.id
_entity.type
_entity.pdbx_description
1 polymer ?
#
loop_
_entity_poly.entity_id
_entity_poly.type
_entity_poly.pdbx_seq_one_letter_code
_entity_poly.pdbx_strand_id
1 'polypeptide(L)'
;TARSIPVAQAIQHRFADPARQEAIGPLAIKISGCINACGHHHVGHIGILGLDRAGVENYQITLGGDGTEDAALGERTGPGFAYDQIVPAVERILRAYLALRAGREETFLQAYRRLGLAPFKEALYGAERHAA
;
A
#
# COMPACT_ATOMS: atom_id res chain seq x y z
N THR A 1 6.51 -7.91 -17.91
CA THR A 1 5.77 -8.06 -16.64
C THR A 1 6.65 -7.49 -15.55
N ALA A 2 6.08 -6.81 -14.55
CA ALA A 2 6.89 -6.30 -13.44
C ALA A 2 7.11 -7.39 -12.40
N ARG A 3 8.24 -7.31 -11.70
CA ARG A 3 8.61 -8.22 -10.61
C ARG A 3 7.72 -7.99 -9.40
N SER A 4 7.00 -9.01 -8.95
CA SER A 4 6.16 -8.96 -7.74
C SER A 4 6.79 -9.65 -6.53
N ILE A 5 7.46 -10.79 -6.74
CA ILE A 5 8.07 -11.59 -5.65
C ILE A 5 9.16 -10.79 -4.90
N PRO A 6 10.14 -10.16 -5.59
CA PRO A 6 11.15 -9.36 -4.90
C PRO A 6 10.56 -8.19 -4.10
N VAL A 7 9.50 -7.56 -4.61
CA VAL A 7 8.78 -6.48 -3.88
C VAL A 7 8.10 -7.04 -2.63
N ALA A 8 7.41 -8.18 -2.75
CA ALA A 8 6.76 -8.84 -1.62
C ALA A 8 7.78 -9.21 -0.53
N GLN A 9 8.91 -9.81 -0.92
CA GLN A 9 10.00 -10.15 -0.01
C GLN A 9 10.60 -8.90 0.65
N ALA A 10 10.86 -7.84 -0.11
CA ALA A 10 11.40 -6.60 0.43
C ALA A 10 10.45 -5.95 1.46
N ILE A 11 9.14 -5.98 1.22
CA ILE A 11 8.13 -5.55 2.19
C ILE A 11 8.19 -6.44 3.44
N GLN A 12 8.18 -7.77 3.28
CA GLN A 12 8.27 -8.70 4.42
C GLN A 12 9.52 -8.45 5.27
N HIS A 13 10.68 -8.30 4.65
CA HIS A 13 11.92 -7.97 5.35
C HIS A 13 11.85 -6.61 6.05
N ARG A 14 11.26 -5.59 5.41
CA ARG A 14 11.15 -4.25 5.98
C ARG A 14 10.25 -4.16 7.21
N PHE A 15 9.27 -5.06 7.32
CA PHE A 15 8.32 -5.14 8.42
C PHE A 15 8.46 -6.46 9.20
N ALA A 16 9.66 -7.03 9.25
CA ALA A 16 9.94 -8.29 9.96
C ALA A 16 9.95 -8.16 11.49
N ASP A 17 10.07 -6.93 12.02
CA ASP A 17 10.08 -6.66 13.47
C ASP A 17 8.71 -7.00 14.10
N PRO A 18 8.65 -7.94 15.08
CA PRO A 18 7.38 -8.37 15.67
C PRO A 18 6.62 -7.27 16.41
N ALA A 19 7.32 -6.40 17.14
CA ALA A 19 6.68 -5.30 17.87
C ALA A 19 6.04 -4.30 16.89
N ARG A 20 6.66 -4.09 15.74
CA ARG A 20 6.10 -3.29 14.65
C ARG A 20 4.88 -3.95 14.02
N GLN A 21 4.91 -5.27 13.80
CA GLN A 21 3.75 -6.01 13.28
C GLN A 21 2.56 -5.92 14.23
N GLU A 22 2.81 -6.12 15.53
CA GLU A 22 1.78 -5.96 16.57
C GLU A 22 1.23 -4.53 16.59
N ALA A 23 2.09 -3.52 16.50
CA ALA A 23 1.67 -2.14 16.46
C ALA A 23 0.81 -1.80 15.23
N ILE A 24 1.07 -2.41 14.07
CA ILE A 24 0.29 -2.23 12.83
C ILE A 24 -1.07 -2.94 12.93
N GLY A 25 -1.09 -4.14 13.50
CA GLY A 25 -2.27 -4.99 13.55
C GLY A 25 -2.59 -5.68 12.22
N PRO A 26 -3.80 -6.25 12.07
CA PRO A 26 -4.19 -6.98 10.86
C PRO A 26 -4.13 -6.11 9.60
N LEU A 27 -3.36 -6.56 8.60
CA LEU A 27 -3.16 -5.84 7.36
C LEU A 27 -2.94 -6.80 6.19
N ALA A 28 -3.79 -6.73 5.17
CA ALA A 28 -3.60 -7.48 3.94
C ALA A 28 -2.92 -6.62 2.86
N ILE A 29 -1.66 -6.92 2.57
CA ILE A 29 -0.94 -6.35 1.40
C ILE A 29 -1.00 -7.38 0.27
N LYS A 30 -1.54 -7.00 -0.89
CA LYS A 30 -1.70 -7.89 -2.05
C LYS A 30 -1.01 -7.31 -3.28
N ILE A 31 -0.23 -8.14 -3.97
CA ILE A 31 0.67 -7.68 -5.04
C ILE A 31 0.44 -8.52 -6.29
N SER A 32 0.31 -7.87 -7.44
CA SER A 32 0.29 -8.52 -8.76
C SER A 32 1.36 -7.92 -9.66
N GLY A 33 2.07 -8.75 -10.43
CA GLY A 33 3.10 -8.29 -11.38
C GLY A 33 2.56 -7.84 -12.75
N CYS A 34 1.26 -8.04 -12.98
CA CYS A 34 0.56 -7.65 -14.20
C CYS A 34 -0.95 -7.44 -13.94
N ILE A 35 -1.65 -6.93 -14.95
CA ILE A 35 -3.08 -6.57 -14.90
C ILE A 35 -4.02 -7.76 -14.67
N ASN A 36 -3.57 -8.99 -14.89
CA ASN A 36 -4.39 -10.20 -14.70
C ASN A 36 -4.77 -10.45 -13.23
N ALA A 37 -4.18 -9.69 -12.29
CA ALA A 37 -4.59 -9.64 -10.89
C ALA A 37 -4.57 -11.00 -10.15
N CYS A 38 -3.68 -11.93 -10.52
CA CYS A 38 -3.56 -13.24 -9.86
C CYS A 38 -3.30 -13.14 -8.34
N GLY A 39 -2.66 -12.05 -7.88
CA GLY A 39 -2.46 -11.76 -6.46
C GLY A 39 -3.63 -11.03 -5.79
N HIS A 40 -4.74 -10.81 -6.51
CA HIS A 40 -5.94 -10.12 -6.05
C HIS A 40 -5.68 -8.72 -5.47
N HIS A 41 -4.78 -7.95 -6.10
CA HIS A 41 -4.36 -6.65 -5.58
C HIS A 41 -5.52 -5.65 -5.38
N HIS A 42 -6.59 -5.74 -6.18
CA HIS A 42 -7.76 -4.87 -6.04
C HIS A 42 -8.49 -4.98 -4.69
N VAL A 43 -8.39 -6.12 -4.01
CA VAL A 43 -9.04 -6.39 -2.71
C VAL A 43 -8.03 -6.49 -1.57
N GLY A 44 -6.82 -5.95 -1.76
CA GLY A 44 -5.87 -5.75 -0.67
C GLY A 44 -6.16 -4.45 0.05
N HIS A 45 -5.99 -4.42 1.38
CA HIS A 45 -6.03 -3.18 2.15
C HIS A 45 -5.03 -2.18 1.55
N ILE A 46 -3.86 -2.71 1.19
CA ILE A 46 -2.88 -2.08 0.30
C ILE A 46 -2.70 -3.01 -0.91
N GLY A 47 -3.21 -2.60 -2.06
CA GLY A 47 -3.02 -3.27 -3.33
C GLY A 47 -1.84 -2.69 -4.10
N ILE A 48 -1.01 -3.55 -4.70
CA ILE A 48 0.13 -3.14 -5.53
C ILE A 48 0.03 -3.83 -6.90
N LEU A 49 -0.07 -3.04 -7.95
CA LEU A 49 -0.05 -3.48 -9.34
C LEU A 49 1.27 -3.06 -9.99
N GLY A 50 2.12 -4.04 -10.29
CA GLY A 50 3.28 -3.87 -11.14
C GLY A 50 2.89 -3.80 -12.61
N LEU A 51 3.44 -2.82 -13.32
CA LEU A 51 3.33 -2.63 -14.76
C LEU A 51 4.74 -2.53 -15.34
N ASP A 52 4.93 -3.12 -16.51
CA ASP A 52 6.16 -2.95 -17.29
C ASP A 52 5.81 -2.18 -18.56
N ARG A 53 6.54 -1.09 -18.82
CA ARG A 53 6.43 -0.33 -20.06
C ARG A 53 7.82 -0.14 -20.64
N ALA A 54 8.07 -0.80 -21.78
CA ALA A 54 9.35 -0.74 -22.47
C ALA A 54 10.55 -1.11 -21.57
N GLY A 55 10.39 -2.11 -20.69
CA GLY A 55 11.43 -2.54 -19.75
C GLY A 55 11.58 -1.67 -18.50
N VAL A 56 10.75 -0.64 -18.34
CA VAL A 56 10.69 0.18 -17.13
C VAL A 56 9.52 -0.28 -16.26
N GLU A 57 9.83 -0.71 -15.05
CA GLU A 57 8.83 -1.14 -14.07
C GLU A 57 8.23 0.05 -13.32
N ASN A 58 6.92 0.02 -13.15
CA ASN A 58 6.16 1.02 -12.41
C ASN A 58 5.07 0.34 -11.57
N TYR A 59 4.96 0.73 -10.29
CA TYR A 59 4.08 0.10 -9.31
C TYR A 59 2.98 1.05 -8.88
N GLN A 60 1.73 0.73 -9.23
CA GLN A 60 0.55 1.48 -8.79
C GLN A 60 0.04 0.97 -7.45
N ILE A 61 -0.32 1.88 -6.55
CA ILE A 61 -0.91 1.54 -5.24
C ILE A 61 -2.41 1.87 -5.23
N THR A 62 -3.21 0.93 -4.73
CA THR A 62 -4.61 1.12 -4.35
C THR A 62 -4.80 0.92 -2.85
N LEU A 63 -5.73 1.64 -2.23
CA LEU A 63 -6.00 1.56 -0.78
C LEU A 63 -7.48 1.29 -0.49
N GLY A 64 -7.73 0.59 0.62
CA GLY A 64 -9.10 0.36 1.11
C GLY A 64 -9.83 -0.82 0.49
N GLY A 65 -9.13 -1.68 -0.27
CA GLY A 65 -9.72 -2.91 -0.78
C GLY A 65 -9.96 -3.92 0.34
N ASP A 66 -11.04 -4.68 0.21
CA ASP A 66 -11.47 -5.69 1.17
C ASP A 66 -12.04 -6.90 0.41
N GLY A 67 -11.57 -8.10 0.74
CA GLY A 67 -11.99 -9.35 0.11
C GLY A 67 -12.90 -10.21 0.98
N THR A 68 -13.38 -9.68 2.10
CA THR A 68 -14.29 -10.32 3.06
C THR A 68 -15.76 -10.02 2.72
N GLU A 69 -16.69 -10.25 3.67
CA GLU A 69 -18.09 -9.88 3.52
C GLU A 69 -18.33 -8.38 3.27
N ASP A 70 -17.43 -7.52 3.75
CA ASP A 70 -17.45 -6.06 3.54
C ASP A 70 -16.76 -5.66 2.22
N ALA A 71 -16.97 -6.45 1.16
CA ALA A 71 -16.21 -6.40 -0.08
C ALA A 71 -16.12 -4.98 -0.66
N ALA A 72 -14.90 -4.54 -0.92
CA ALA A 72 -14.61 -3.24 -1.50
C ALA A 72 -13.42 -3.33 -2.45
N LEU A 73 -13.46 -2.56 -3.55
CA LEU A 73 -12.30 -2.39 -4.41
C LEU A 73 -11.45 -1.22 -3.90
N GLY A 74 -10.13 -1.41 -3.92
CA GLY A 74 -9.20 -0.37 -3.53
C GLY A 74 -9.22 0.83 -4.48
N GLU A 75 -9.10 2.03 -3.90
CA GLU A 75 -9.06 3.29 -4.63
C GLU A 75 -7.61 3.63 -5.03
N ARG A 76 -7.41 4.07 -6.28
CA ARG A 76 -6.08 4.39 -6.80
C ARG A 76 -5.52 5.66 -6.16
N THR A 77 -4.32 5.54 -5.60
CA THR A 77 -3.67 6.63 -4.87
C THR A 77 -3.11 7.74 -5.76
N GLY A 78 -2.69 7.44 -7.00
CA GLY A 78 -2.06 8.44 -7.87
C GLY A 78 -1.12 7.82 -8.92
N PRO A 79 -0.06 8.54 -9.32
CA PRO A 79 1.03 8.01 -10.13
C PRO A 79 1.64 6.74 -9.52
N GLY A 80 2.29 5.93 -10.36
CA GLY A 80 3.02 4.77 -9.84
C GLY A 80 4.42 5.14 -9.35
N PHE A 81 5.03 4.20 -8.65
CA PHE A 81 6.37 4.32 -8.07
C PHE A 81 7.36 3.44 -8.83
N ALA A 82 8.62 3.87 -8.89
CA ALA A 82 9.70 2.99 -9.34
C ALA A 82 9.92 1.82 -8.37
N TYR A 83 10.66 0.80 -8.82
CA TYR A 83 10.96 -0.42 -8.06
C TYR A 83 11.58 -0.14 -6.69
N ASP A 84 12.48 0.83 -6.59
CA ASP A 84 13.17 1.22 -5.35
C ASP A 84 12.33 2.14 -4.44
N GLN A 85 11.26 2.74 -4.98
CA GLN A 85 10.38 3.65 -4.27
C GLN A 85 9.16 2.98 -3.64
N ILE A 86 8.76 1.79 -4.11
CA ILE A 86 7.54 1.13 -3.65
C ILE A 86 7.57 0.75 -2.17
N VAL A 87 8.70 0.26 -1.66
CA VAL A 87 8.84 -0.10 -0.23
C VAL A 87 8.80 1.14 0.67
N PRO A 88 9.55 2.22 0.38
CA PRO A 88 9.37 3.51 1.06
C PRO A 88 7.93 4.04 1.02
N ALA A 89 7.23 3.91 -0.12
CA ALA A 89 5.85 4.36 -0.26
C ALA A 89 4.90 3.61 0.70
N VAL A 90 5.01 2.28 0.79
CA VAL A 90 4.24 1.48 1.76
C VAL A 90 4.54 1.90 3.19
N GLU A 91 5.79 2.22 3.52
CA GLU A 91 6.12 2.74 4.85
C GLU A 91 5.47 4.09 5.14
N ARG A 92 5.45 5.02 4.19
CA ARG A 92 4.78 6.32 4.36
C ARG A 92 3.29 6.15 4.65
N ILE A 93 2.62 5.25 3.92
CA ILE A 93 1.21 4.89 4.17
C ILE A 93 1.02 4.39 5.60
N LEU A 94 1.85 3.45 6.05
CA LEU A 94 1.72 2.85 7.38
C LEU A 94 2.06 3.84 8.50
N ARG A 95 3.03 4.74 8.29
CA ARG A 95 3.31 5.83 9.22
C ARG A 95 2.13 6.78 9.35
N ALA A 96 1.49 7.16 8.23
CA ALA A 96 0.31 7.99 8.25
C ALA A 96 -0.86 7.32 8.97
N TYR A 97 -1.11 6.03 8.70
CA TYR A 97 -2.09 5.24 9.44
C TYR A 97 -1.83 5.26 10.95
N LEU A 98 -0.62 4.90 11.38
CA LEU A 98 -0.28 4.83 12.81
C LEU A 98 -0.35 6.20 13.51
N ALA A 99 -0.08 7.29 12.78
CA ALA A 99 -0.16 8.64 13.32
C ALA A 99 -1.60 9.18 13.42
N LEU A 100 -2.49 8.74 12.53
CA LEU A 100 -3.85 9.27 12.40
C LEU A 100 -4.94 8.34 12.98
N ARG A 101 -4.57 7.12 13.36
CA ARG A 101 -5.51 6.18 14.00
C ARG A 101 -5.96 6.71 15.36
N ALA A 102 -7.23 6.48 15.68
CA ALA A 102 -7.86 6.92 16.92
C ALA A 102 -7.38 6.14 18.16
N GLY A 103 -6.85 4.94 17.96
CA GLY A 103 -6.33 4.08 19.03
C GLY A 103 -5.68 2.82 18.49
N ARG A 104 -5.13 2.00 19.39
CA ARG A 104 -4.45 0.73 19.02
C ARG A 104 -5.41 -0.31 18.41
N GLU A 105 -6.67 -0.28 18.81
CA GLU A 105 -7.72 -1.19 18.33
C GLU A 105 -8.22 -0.84 16.92
N GLU A 106 -7.99 0.38 16.44
CA GLU A 106 -8.43 0.78 15.10
C GLU A 106 -7.49 0.19 14.05
N THR A 107 -8.02 -0.70 13.21
CA THR A 107 -7.31 -1.32 12.10
C THR A 107 -7.06 -0.35 10.96
N PHE A 108 -6.16 -0.71 10.04
CA PHE A 108 -5.90 0.09 8.84
C PHE A 108 -7.16 0.39 8.03
N LEU A 109 -8.02 -0.61 7.81
CA LEU A 109 -9.25 -0.42 7.02
C LEU A 109 -10.24 0.50 7.72
N GLN A 110 -10.41 0.38 9.03
CA GLN A 110 -11.28 1.28 9.80
C GLN A 110 -10.78 2.72 9.73
N ALA A 111 -9.47 2.93 9.95
CA ALA A 111 -8.85 4.23 9.80
C ALA A 111 -9.02 4.79 8.38
N TYR A 112 -8.83 3.97 7.34
CA TYR A 112 -9.05 4.37 5.95
C TYR A 112 -10.50 4.77 5.67
N ARG A 113 -11.47 3.97 6.12
CA ARG A 113 -12.91 4.25 5.97
C ARG A 113 -13.32 5.57 6.64
N ARG A 114 -12.71 5.89 7.79
CA ARG A 114 -12.98 7.14 8.53
C ARG A 114 -12.29 8.36 7.94
N LEU A 115 -11.02 8.22 7.54
CA LEU A 115 -10.17 9.33 7.09
C LEU A 115 -10.29 9.62 5.59
N GLY A 116 -10.72 8.62 4.81
CA GLY A 116 -10.66 8.65 3.36
C GLY A 116 -9.24 8.63 2.80
N LEU A 117 -9.12 8.78 1.48
CA LEU A 117 -7.84 8.68 0.77
C LEU A 117 -6.90 9.88 1.00
N ALA A 118 -7.44 11.06 1.31
CA ALA A 118 -6.71 12.33 1.32
C ALA A 118 -5.41 12.33 2.14
N PRO A 119 -5.40 11.93 3.43
CA PRO A 119 -4.16 11.94 4.22
C PRO A 119 -3.10 10.94 3.72
N PHE A 120 -3.53 9.83 3.13
CA PHE A 120 -2.59 8.83 2.57
C PHE A 120 -1.97 9.33 1.25
N LYS A 121 -2.75 10.04 0.43
CA LYS A 121 -2.22 10.75 -0.73
C LYS A 121 -1.18 11.80 -0.32
N GLU A 122 -1.46 12.58 0.71
CA GLU A 122 -0.51 13.57 1.23
C GLU A 122 0.77 12.90 1.73
N ALA A 123 0.66 11.79 2.47
CA ALA A 123 1.82 11.04 2.92
C ALA A 123 2.67 10.46 1.78
N LEU A 124 2.05 10.09 0.66
CA LEU A 124 2.74 9.54 -0.51
C LEU A 124 3.46 10.61 -1.32
N TYR A 125 2.81 11.75 -1.59
CA TYR A 125 3.25 12.74 -2.60
C TYR A 125 3.56 14.13 -2.02
N GLY A 126 3.17 14.43 -0.77
CA GLY A 126 3.33 15.76 -0.16
C GLY A 126 4.79 16.17 0.04
N ALA A 127 5.67 15.21 0.33
CA ALA A 127 7.11 15.48 0.49
C ALA A 127 7.80 15.92 -0.82
N GLU A 128 7.28 15.52 -1.99
CA GLU A 128 7.86 15.90 -3.29
C GLU A 128 7.49 17.35 -3.68
N ARG A 129 6.38 17.88 -3.15
CA ARG A 129 5.95 19.28 -3.40
C ARG A 129 6.77 20.32 -2.64
N HIS A 130 7.47 19.93 -1.58
CA HIS A 130 8.30 20.83 -0.76
C HIS A 130 9.79 20.80 -1.14
N ALA A 131 10.18 19.97 -2.10
CA ALA A 131 11.56 19.83 -2.58
C ALA A 131 11.79 20.48 -3.96
N ALA A 132 10.82 21.26 -4.46
CA ALA A 132 10.86 21.96 -5.74
C ALA A 132 10.82 23.48 -5.54
#